data_AF-A0AAV0V6D3-F1
#
_entry.id   AF-A0AAV0V6D3-F1
#
_cell.length_a   1.000
_cell.length_b   1.000
_cell.length_c   1.000
_cell.angle_alpha   90.00
_cell.angle_beta   90.00
_cell.angle_gamma   90.00
#
_symmetry.space_group_name_H-M   'P 1'
#
loop_
_entity.id
_entity.type
_entity.pdbx_description
1 polymer ?
#
loop_
_entity_poly.entity_id
_entity_poly.type
_entity_poly.pdbx_seq_one_letter_code
_entity_poly.pdbx_strand_id
1 'polypeptide(L)'
;MDRTRPSIAAVTASMDANFIRHASTIRAQGHRVEQITHLKDMTMELLKQFYHLTHDKPDRIVFYRDGVSEGQFHMVLNYEVTAIREACQALEVGYMPPITFVVVQKRHNTRLFPDSAKDADRSGNVKAGTVVDTGICHPIENDFYLMSHAGLQGTSRRPTHYHVLLNEIEFTADELQTLTYKLCYTFARCTRSVSMVPSAYYSHLVAFRARFFLLDGSDTASTVSGVSDTSQDTDTRMYDVHPAMKSAMYFV
;
A
#
# COMPACT_ATOMS: atom_id res chain seq x y z
N MET A 1 8.18 -0.65 24.02
CA MET A 1 7.81 -1.09 22.65
C MET A 1 8.16 -2.56 22.54
N ASP A 2 7.19 -3.42 22.26
CA ASP A 2 7.39 -4.88 22.24
C ASP A 2 8.40 -5.31 21.18
N ARG A 3 9.37 -6.14 21.61
CA ARG A 3 10.39 -6.76 20.73
C ARG A 3 9.95 -8.12 20.17
N THR A 4 8.71 -8.54 20.46
CA THR A 4 8.16 -9.87 20.19
C THR A 4 7.09 -9.90 19.11
N ARG A 5 6.50 -8.76 18.73
CA ARG A 5 5.40 -8.72 17.75
C ARG A 5 5.92 -8.92 16.32
N PRO A 6 5.32 -9.82 15.51
CA PRO A 6 5.70 -10.00 14.11
C PRO A 6 5.40 -8.74 13.29
N SER A 7 6.13 -8.56 12.18
CA SER A 7 5.72 -7.63 11.13
C SER A 7 4.52 -8.23 10.40
N ILE A 8 3.59 -7.39 9.93
CA ILE A 8 2.44 -7.85 9.13
C ILE A 8 2.53 -7.18 7.75
N ALA A 9 2.61 -8.00 6.70
CA ALA A 9 2.40 -7.56 5.34
C ALA A 9 0.92 -7.62 4.99
N ALA A 10 0.43 -6.59 4.32
CA ALA A 10 -0.90 -6.54 3.73
C ALA A 10 -0.79 -5.99 2.31
N VAL A 11 -1.40 -6.68 1.36
CA VAL A 11 -1.49 -6.23 -0.03
C VAL A 11 -2.97 -6.17 -0.39
N THR A 12 -3.37 -5.11 -1.08
CA THR A 12 -4.73 -4.97 -1.62
C THR A 12 -4.66 -4.66 -3.10
N ALA A 13 -5.61 -5.19 -3.86
CA ALA A 13 -5.73 -4.97 -5.29
C ALA A 13 -7.18 -4.64 -5.64
N SER A 14 -7.36 -3.73 -6.58
CA SER A 14 -8.66 -3.39 -7.17
C SER A 14 -9.20 -4.56 -8.00
N MET A 15 -10.49 -4.87 -7.82
CA MET A 15 -11.17 -5.99 -8.49
C MET A 15 -12.19 -5.58 -9.55
N ASP A 16 -12.48 -4.27 -9.67
CA ASP A 16 -13.35 -3.71 -10.71
C ASP A 16 -12.58 -2.67 -11.53
N ALA A 17 -12.96 -2.45 -12.80
CA ALA A 17 -12.45 -1.38 -13.66
C ALA A 17 -12.67 0.05 -13.11
N ASN A 18 -13.60 0.22 -12.15
CA ASN A 18 -13.85 1.50 -11.47
C ASN A 18 -12.93 1.75 -10.25
N PHE A 19 -12.05 0.82 -9.91
CA PHE A 19 -11.15 0.91 -8.74
C PHE A 19 -11.87 1.15 -7.39
N ILE A 20 -13.11 0.63 -7.25
CA ILE A 20 -13.92 0.75 -6.03
C ILE A 20 -13.70 -0.47 -5.14
N ARG A 21 -14.12 -1.67 -5.60
CA ARG A 21 -13.90 -2.90 -4.83
C ARG A 21 -12.43 -3.26 -4.79
N HIS A 22 -11.96 -3.63 -3.61
CA HIS A 22 -10.62 -4.13 -3.38
C HIS A 22 -10.70 -5.44 -2.60
N ALA A 23 -9.92 -6.45 -3.00
CA ALA A 23 -9.65 -7.59 -2.15
C ALA A 23 -8.33 -7.39 -1.38
N SER A 24 -8.11 -8.20 -0.35
CA SER A 24 -6.93 -8.10 0.51
C SER A 24 -6.33 -9.46 0.82
N THR A 25 -4.99 -9.52 0.82
CA THR A 25 -4.23 -10.64 1.35
C THR A 25 -3.36 -10.15 2.51
N ILE A 26 -3.21 -10.99 3.54
CA ILE A 26 -2.38 -10.74 4.73
C ILE A 26 -1.38 -11.87 4.86
N ARG A 27 -0.15 -11.55 5.28
CA ARG A 27 0.84 -12.51 5.77
C ARG A 27 1.60 -11.96 6.98
N ALA A 28 1.84 -12.83 7.96
CA ALA A 28 2.79 -12.55 9.03
C ALA A 28 4.23 -12.66 8.51
N GLN A 29 5.13 -11.88 9.10
CA GLN A 29 6.55 -11.86 8.76
C GLN A 29 7.41 -11.76 10.02
N GLY A 30 8.69 -12.11 9.89
CA GLY A 30 9.69 -11.94 10.94
C GLY A 30 9.75 -10.51 11.49
N HIS A 31 10.19 -10.37 12.74
CA HIS A 31 10.24 -9.06 13.41
C HIS A 31 11.13 -8.08 12.65
N ARG A 32 10.59 -6.90 12.30
CA ARG A 32 11.28 -5.80 11.57
C ARG A 32 11.71 -6.14 10.15
N VAL A 33 11.15 -7.17 9.53
CA VAL A 33 11.28 -7.35 8.08
C VAL A 33 10.34 -6.34 7.39
N GLU A 34 10.92 -5.48 6.55
CA GLU A 34 10.18 -4.47 5.76
C GLU A 34 9.91 -4.91 4.32
N GLN A 35 10.71 -5.83 3.76
CA GLN A 35 10.36 -6.54 2.53
C GLN A 35 9.08 -7.38 2.73
N ILE A 36 8.36 -7.71 1.65
CA ILE A 36 7.22 -8.64 1.69
C ILE A 36 7.67 -10.02 1.18
N THR A 37 8.10 -10.91 2.08
CA THR A 37 8.69 -12.23 1.73
C THR A 37 7.73 -13.14 0.96
N HIS A 38 6.45 -13.09 1.27
CA HIS A 38 5.40 -13.90 0.64
C HIS A 38 4.64 -13.14 -0.47
N LEU A 39 5.22 -12.10 -1.05
CA LEU A 39 4.53 -11.26 -2.05
C LEU A 39 4.10 -12.07 -3.28
N LYS A 40 4.87 -13.09 -3.67
CA LYS A 40 4.55 -13.99 -4.78
C LYS A 40 3.18 -14.66 -4.57
N ASP A 41 3.00 -15.37 -3.47
CA ASP A 41 1.76 -16.09 -3.15
C ASP A 41 0.57 -15.11 -3.01
N MET A 42 0.80 -13.98 -2.33
CA MET A 42 -0.20 -12.91 -2.15
C MET A 42 -0.64 -12.32 -3.49
N THR A 43 0.28 -12.14 -4.44
CA THR A 43 0.00 -11.62 -5.78
C THR A 43 -0.74 -12.66 -6.63
N MET A 44 -0.33 -13.93 -6.56
CA MET A 44 -1.04 -15.03 -7.24
C MET A 44 -2.48 -15.19 -6.74
N GLU A 45 -2.73 -15.04 -5.44
CA GLU A 45 -4.09 -15.05 -4.87
C GLU A 45 -4.95 -13.89 -5.42
N LEU A 46 -4.41 -12.67 -5.45
CA LEU A 46 -5.12 -11.49 -5.94
C LEU A 46 -5.39 -11.56 -7.45
N LEU A 47 -4.42 -12.01 -8.26
CA LEU A 47 -4.59 -12.19 -9.70
C LEU A 47 -5.63 -13.27 -10.04
N LYS A 48 -5.66 -14.38 -9.29
CA LYS A 48 -6.71 -15.41 -9.43
C LYS A 48 -8.10 -14.88 -9.07
N GLN A 49 -8.21 -14.06 -8.02
CA GLN A 49 -9.47 -13.42 -7.64
C GLN A 49 -9.94 -12.40 -8.68
N PHE A 50 -9.03 -11.60 -9.24
CA PHE A 50 -9.32 -10.67 -10.33
C PHE A 50 -9.91 -11.42 -11.53
N TYR A 51 -9.20 -12.43 -12.04
CA TYR A 51 -9.64 -13.23 -13.18
C TYR A 51 -10.99 -13.95 -12.93
N HIS A 52 -11.28 -14.35 -11.68
CA HIS A 52 -12.57 -14.95 -11.35
C HIS A 52 -13.74 -13.96 -11.40
N LEU A 53 -13.49 -12.66 -11.19
CA LEU A 53 -14.51 -11.61 -11.14
C LEU A 53 -14.68 -10.86 -12.47
N THR A 54 -13.59 -10.61 -13.20
CA THR A 54 -13.59 -9.87 -14.48
C THR A 54 -13.61 -10.79 -15.70
N HIS A 55 -13.20 -12.05 -15.54
CA HIS A 55 -12.88 -13.01 -16.62
C HIS A 55 -11.72 -12.58 -17.54
N ASP A 56 -11.03 -11.48 -17.22
CA ASP A 56 -9.89 -10.92 -17.94
C ASP A 56 -8.63 -10.90 -17.08
N LYS A 57 -7.47 -10.80 -17.73
CA LYS A 57 -6.16 -10.67 -17.07
C LYS A 57 -5.71 -9.21 -17.12
N PRO A 58 -5.05 -8.66 -16.09
CA PRO A 58 -4.62 -7.28 -16.11
C PRO A 58 -3.40 -7.08 -17.02
N ASP A 59 -3.58 -6.41 -18.17
CA ASP A 59 -2.49 -6.09 -19.11
C ASP A 59 -1.38 -5.23 -18.51
N ARG A 60 -1.64 -4.56 -17.37
CA ARG A 60 -0.76 -3.57 -16.74
C ARG A 60 -0.88 -3.65 -15.23
N ILE A 61 0.24 -3.60 -14.51
CA ILE A 61 0.26 -3.62 -13.04
C ILE A 61 0.86 -2.31 -12.51
N VAL A 62 0.08 -1.56 -11.74
CA VAL A 62 0.57 -0.38 -10.99
C VAL A 62 0.57 -0.74 -9.50
N PHE A 63 1.75 -0.67 -8.88
CA PHE A 63 1.97 -1.10 -7.51
C PHE A 63 2.38 0.08 -6.62
N TYR A 64 1.53 0.41 -5.65
CA TYR A 64 1.76 1.51 -4.69
C TYR A 64 2.23 0.95 -3.34
N ARG A 65 3.50 1.20 -2.98
CA ARG A 65 4.16 0.64 -1.79
C ARG A 65 4.35 1.70 -0.68
N ASP A 66 3.56 1.65 0.40
CA ASP A 66 3.70 2.59 1.54
C ASP A 66 4.80 2.19 2.53
N GLY A 67 5.54 3.18 3.05
CA GLY A 67 6.38 2.99 4.24
C GLY A 67 7.73 2.32 3.98
N VAL A 68 8.39 2.61 2.86
CA VAL A 68 9.78 2.22 2.56
C VAL A 68 10.68 3.45 2.65
N SER A 69 11.87 3.30 3.24
CA SER A 69 12.89 4.35 3.32
C SER A 69 13.80 4.34 2.08
N GLU A 70 14.32 5.50 1.68
CA GLU A 70 15.16 5.68 0.48
C GLU A 70 16.34 4.69 0.40
N GLY A 71 17.04 4.48 1.52
CA GLY A 71 18.15 3.52 1.63
C GLY A 71 17.78 2.05 1.40
N GLN A 72 16.51 1.71 1.25
CA GLN A 72 16.01 0.36 0.98
C GLN A 72 15.32 0.24 -0.39
N PHE A 73 15.18 1.34 -1.15
CA PHE A 73 14.48 1.35 -2.44
C PHE A 73 14.99 0.28 -3.40
N HIS A 74 16.31 0.21 -3.64
CA HIS A 74 16.91 -0.77 -4.54
C HIS A 74 16.69 -2.23 -4.10
N MET A 75 16.72 -2.49 -2.80
CA MET A 75 16.55 -3.83 -2.24
C MET A 75 15.08 -4.27 -2.27
N VAL A 76 14.16 -3.38 -1.92
CA VAL A 76 12.71 -3.62 -2.00
C VAL A 76 12.28 -3.76 -3.46
N LEU A 77 12.74 -2.89 -4.36
CA LEU A 77 12.43 -2.95 -5.79
C LEU A 77 12.82 -4.29 -6.39
N ASN A 78 14.09 -4.69 -6.26
CA ASN A 78 14.58 -5.94 -6.84
C ASN A 78 13.84 -7.16 -6.28
N TYR A 79 13.56 -7.19 -4.98
CA TYR A 79 12.87 -8.31 -4.35
C TYR A 79 11.38 -8.36 -4.70
N GLU A 80 10.66 -7.26 -4.52
CA GLU A 80 9.20 -7.21 -4.72
C GLU A 80 8.81 -7.30 -6.20
N VAL A 81 9.54 -6.65 -7.12
CA VAL A 81 9.26 -6.76 -8.56
C VAL A 81 9.57 -8.16 -9.07
N THR A 82 10.67 -8.79 -8.64
CA THR A 82 10.95 -10.19 -9.01
C THR A 82 9.86 -11.13 -8.50
N ALA A 83 9.37 -10.96 -7.27
CA ALA A 83 8.27 -11.76 -6.73
C ALA A 83 6.95 -11.57 -7.51
N ILE A 84 6.63 -10.35 -7.96
CA ILE A 84 5.46 -10.08 -8.82
C ILE A 84 5.62 -10.72 -10.20
N ARG A 85 6.82 -10.63 -10.81
CA ARG A 85 7.12 -11.27 -12.10
C ARG A 85 7.02 -12.80 -12.03
N GLU A 86 7.61 -13.40 -10.99
CA GLU A 86 7.48 -14.84 -10.75
C GLU A 86 6.03 -15.26 -10.50
N ALA A 87 5.21 -14.44 -9.82
CA ALA A 87 3.79 -14.71 -9.63
C ALA A 87 3.03 -14.72 -10.96
N CYS A 88 3.33 -13.78 -11.87
CA CYS A 88 2.74 -13.72 -13.21
C CYS A 88 3.15 -14.94 -14.05
N GLN A 89 4.45 -15.26 -14.10
CA GLN A 89 4.98 -16.40 -14.84
C GLN A 89 4.49 -17.76 -14.31
N ALA A 90 4.24 -17.87 -12.99
CA ALA A 90 3.69 -19.07 -12.37
C ALA A 90 2.18 -19.26 -12.59
N LEU A 91 1.46 -18.23 -13.03
CA LEU A 91 0.06 -18.34 -13.44
C LEU A 91 -0.07 -18.80 -14.89
N GLU A 92 0.78 -18.26 -15.78
CA GLU A 92 0.75 -18.60 -17.20
C GLU A 92 2.14 -18.40 -17.84
N VAL A 93 2.56 -19.38 -18.65
CA VAL A 93 3.84 -19.35 -19.34
C VAL A 93 3.83 -18.25 -20.41
N GLY A 94 4.66 -17.22 -20.20
CA GLY A 94 4.78 -16.07 -21.11
C GLY A 94 3.97 -14.83 -20.69
N TYR A 95 3.15 -14.91 -19.63
CA TYR A 95 2.41 -13.76 -19.12
C TYR A 95 3.35 -12.81 -18.33
N MET A 96 3.73 -11.71 -18.96
CA MET A 96 4.58 -10.66 -18.40
C MET A 96 3.98 -9.27 -18.63
N PRO A 97 2.96 -8.86 -17.84
CA PRO A 97 2.44 -7.50 -17.92
C PRO A 97 3.52 -6.49 -17.48
N PRO A 98 3.66 -5.33 -18.15
CA PRO A 98 4.53 -4.25 -17.68
C PRO A 98 4.12 -3.75 -16.30
N ILE A 99 5.13 -3.52 -15.45
CA ILE A 99 4.96 -3.10 -14.06
C ILE A 99 5.40 -1.64 -13.88
N THR A 100 4.61 -0.86 -13.15
CA THR A 100 5.04 0.44 -12.59
C THR A 100 5.03 0.36 -11.07
N PHE A 101 6.19 0.61 -10.46
CA PHE A 101 6.39 0.53 -9.01
C PHE A 101 6.58 1.93 -8.42
N VAL A 102 5.62 2.35 -7.59
CA VAL A 102 5.60 3.68 -6.99
C VAL A 102 5.66 3.54 -5.47
N VAL A 103 6.75 4.00 -4.85
CA VAL A 103 6.84 4.10 -3.40
C VAL A 103 6.09 5.34 -2.93
N VAL A 104 5.27 5.16 -1.89
CA VAL A 104 4.47 6.20 -1.29
C VAL A 104 5.02 6.52 0.10
N GLN A 105 5.34 7.78 0.35
CA GLN A 105 5.88 8.26 1.61
C GLN A 105 5.02 9.41 2.15
N LYS A 106 4.16 9.08 3.12
CA LYS A 106 3.30 10.07 3.81
C LYS A 106 3.96 10.74 5.02
N ARG A 107 5.12 10.23 5.47
CA ARG A 107 5.77 10.63 6.74
C ARG A 107 7.17 11.23 6.53
N HIS A 108 7.27 12.30 5.74
CA HIS A 108 8.50 13.08 5.56
C HIS A 108 8.46 14.46 6.26
N ASN A 109 9.56 15.21 6.16
CA ASN A 109 9.72 16.53 6.77
C ASN A 109 9.35 17.71 5.86
N THR A 110 9.34 17.54 4.53
CA THR A 110 8.90 18.53 3.52
C THR A 110 7.50 19.09 3.83
N ARG A 111 7.33 20.41 3.71
CA ARG A 111 6.06 21.11 3.92
C ARG A 111 5.84 22.13 2.80
N LEU A 112 4.65 22.13 2.21
CA LEU A 112 4.27 23.10 1.20
C LEU A 112 3.46 24.25 1.83
N PHE A 113 3.71 25.46 1.34
CA PHE A 113 3.08 26.70 1.78
C PHE A 113 2.61 27.48 0.54
N PRO A 114 1.40 28.08 0.56
CA PRO A 114 0.98 28.96 -0.52
C PRO A 114 1.72 30.30 -0.41
N ASP A 115 2.28 30.76 -1.52
CA ASP A 115 2.91 32.08 -1.62
C ASP A 115 1.87 33.22 -1.59
N SER A 116 0.74 33.00 -2.28
CA SER A 116 -0.38 33.94 -2.34
C SER A 116 -1.61 33.43 -1.58
N ALA A 117 -2.32 34.33 -0.90
CA ALA A 117 -3.58 34.02 -0.21
C ALA A 117 -4.70 33.51 -1.15
N LYS A 118 -4.58 33.75 -2.47
CA LYS A 118 -5.47 33.18 -3.50
C LYS A 118 -5.30 31.66 -3.66
N ASP A 119 -4.15 31.11 -3.27
CA ASP A 119 -3.77 29.70 -3.40
C ASP A 119 -3.78 28.94 -2.07
N ALA A 120 -4.18 29.65 -1.01
CA ALA A 120 -4.58 29.05 0.24
C ALA A 120 -6.03 28.51 0.20
N ASP A 121 -6.23 27.34 0.77
CA ASP A 121 -7.52 26.86 1.24
C ASP A 121 -7.93 27.62 2.53
N ARG A 122 -9.18 27.45 2.98
CA ARG A 122 -9.76 28.09 4.18
C ARG A 122 -8.93 27.91 5.46
N SER A 123 -8.09 26.90 5.52
CA SER A 123 -7.19 26.58 6.65
C SER A 123 -5.77 27.16 6.53
N GLY A 124 -5.46 27.96 5.49
CA GLY A 124 -4.10 28.48 5.27
C GLY A 124 -3.10 27.41 4.81
N ASN A 125 -3.59 26.35 4.15
CA ASN A 125 -2.81 25.30 3.52
C ASN A 125 -2.93 25.41 1.99
N VAL A 126 -2.00 24.81 1.22
CA VAL A 126 -2.13 24.75 -0.25
C VAL A 126 -3.39 24.00 -0.68
N LYS A 127 -3.97 24.36 -1.83
CA LYS A 127 -5.16 23.70 -2.38
C LYS A 127 -4.94 22.20 -2.64
N ALA A 128 -6.01 21.42 -2.50
CA ALA A 128 -6.02 20.03 -2.96
C ALA A 128 -5.82 19.98 -4.50
N GLY A 129 -4.99 19.05 -4.97
CA GLY A 129 -4.55 18.97 -6.36
C GLY A 129 -3.22 19.68 -6.65
N THR A 130 -2.61 20.35 -5.66
CA THR A 130 -1.25 20.92 -5.83
C THR A 130 -0.24 19.80 -6.02
N VAL A 131 0.46 19.80 -7.15
CA VAL A 131 1.63 18.94 -7.42
C VAL A 131 2.89 19.79 -7.40
N VAL A 132 4.00 19.22 -6.93
CA VAL A 132 5.35 19.77 -7.08
C VAL A 132 6.27 18.65 -7.56
N ASP A 133 6.82 18.81 -8.75
CA ASP A 133 7.74 17.90 -9.45
C ASP A 133 9.10 18.57 -9.75
N THR A 134 9.23 19.87 -9.48
CA THR A 134 10.41 20.68 -9.80
C THR A 134 11.06 21.29 -8.55
N GLY A 135 12.39 21.40 -8.57
CA GLY A 135 13.21 22.14 -7.60
C GLY A 135 13.46 21.46 -6.25
N ILE A 136 12.46 20.80 -5.65
CA ILE A 136 12.59 20.09 -4.36
C ILE A 136 12.70 18.56 -4.51
N CYS A 137 12.53 18.06 -5.73
CA CYS A 137 12.53 16.65 -6.10
C CYS A 137 13.95 16.16 -6.40
N HIS A 138 14.14 14.85 -6.54
CA HIS A 138 15.41 14.23 -6.85
C HIS A 138 15.90 14.65 -8.25
N PRO A 139 17.20 15.00 -8.42
CA PRO A 139 17.69 15.56 -9.69
C PRO A 139 17.80 14.53 -10.84
N ILE A 140 17.58 13.24 -10.57
CA ILE A 140 17.80 12.13 -11.53
C ILE A 140 16.64 11.11 -11.51
N GLU A 141 15.89 11.00 -10.41
CA GLU A 141 14.80 10.01 -10.29
C GLU A 141 13.46 10.71 -10.54
N ASN A 142 12.43 9.94 -10.89
CA ASN A 142 11.11 10.48 -11.13
C ASN A 142 10.31 10.48 -9.83
N ASP A 143 10.40 11.55 -9.05
CA ASP A 143 9.64 11.78 -7.82
C ASP A 143 8.76 13.04 -7.90
N PHE A 144 7.62 13.00 -7.19
CA PHE A 144 6.72 14.15 -7.09
C PHE A 144 6.00 14.19 -5.74
N TYR A 145 5.72 15.40 -5.29
CA TYR A 145 4.88 15.68 -4.13
C TYR A 145 3.46 16.01 -4.58
N LEU A 146 2.47 15.27 -4.10
CA LEU A 146 1.05 15.53 -4.39
C LEU A 146 0.28 15.85 -3.10
N MET A 147 -0.32 17.04 -3.04
CA MET A 147 -1.31 17.39 -2.03
C MET A 147 -2.71 16.99 -2.49
N SER A 148 -3.06 15.71 -2.33
CA SER A 148 -4.35 15.19 -2.80
C SER A 148 -5.56 15.65 -1.96
N HIS A 149 -5.37 16.10 -0.71
CA HIS A 149 -6.45 16.33 0.26
C HIS A 149 -6.55 17.79 0.73
N ALA A 150 -7.78 18.25 1.01
CA ALA A 150 -8.04 19.58 1.57
C ALA A 150 -7.80 19.61 3.08
N GLY A 151 -7.18 20.69 3.59
CA GLY A 151 -6.74 20.79 4.97
C GLY A 151 -7.89 21.08 5.94
N LEU A 152 -8.24 20.09 6.77
CA LEU A 152 -9.36 20.19 7.70
C LEU A 152 -9.06 21.01 8.95
N GLN A 153 -7.94 20.75 9.61
CA GLN A 153 -7.54 21.42 10.85
C GLN A 153 -6.03 21.38 11.00
N GLY A 154 -5.44 22.50 11.43
CA GLY A 154 -4.01 22.65 11.58
C GLY A 154 -3.25 22.59 10.25
N THR A 155 -1.97 22.20 10.35
CA THR A 155 -1.07 22.15 9.19
C THR A 155 -1.17 20.81 8.48
N SER A 156 -2.22 20.63 7.67
CA SER A 156 -2.31 19.60 6.62
C SER A 156 -1.31 19.86 5.47
N ARG A 157 -0.10 20.32 5.81
CA ARG A 157 1.01 20.70 4.92
C ARG A 157 1.91 19.54 4.57
N ARG A 158 1.52 18.31 4.88
CA ARG A 158 2.22 17.10 4.41
C ARG A 158 1.58 16.72 3.07
N PRO A 159 2.17 17.11 1.91
CA PRO A 159 1.89 16.37 0.70
C PRO A 159 2.27 14.90 0.93
N THR A 160 1.84 14.02 0.05
CA THR A 160 2.40 12.67 0.01
C THR A 160 3.45 12.67 -1.09
N HIS A 161 4.63 12.16 -0.75
CA HIS A 161 5.74 12.02 -1.68
C HIS A 161 5.63 10.67 -2.40
N TYR A 162 5.77 10.70 -3.72
CA TYR A 162 5.68 9.52 -4.59
C TYR A 162 6.99 9.40 -5.36
N HIS A 163 7.74 8.32 -5.16
CA HIS A 163 8.93 7.99 -5.95
C HIS A 163 8.60 6.88 -6.94
N VAL A 164 8.85 7.09 -8.23
CA VAL A 164 8.69 6.08 -9.28
C VAL A 164 10.01 5.33 -9.46
N LEU A 165 10.11 4.14 -8.86
CA LEU A 165 11.33 3.33 -8.91
C LEU A 165 11.44 2.50 -10.19
N LEU A 166 10.31 2.22 -10.85
CA LEU A 166 10.22 1.45 -12.08
C LEU A 166 8.97 1.87 -12.86
N ASN A 167 9.10 2.04 -14.17
CA ASN A 167 8.01 2.45 -15.06
C ASN A 167 8.15 1.74 -16.41
N GLU A 168 7.65 0.50 -16.50
CA GLU A 168 7.64 -0.28 -17.76
C GLU A 168 6.39 -0.03 -18.60
N ILE A 169 5.42 0.73 -18.05
CA ILE A 169 4.21 1.15 -18.77
C ILE A 169 4.48 2.43 -19.60
N GLU A 170 5.67 3.02 -19.44
CA GLU A 170 6.11 4.27 -20.09
C GLU A 170 5.17 5.47 -19.78
N PHE A 171 4.60 5.51 -18.57
CA PHE A 171 3.79 6.65 -18.13
C PHE A 171 4.57 7.96 -18.19
N THR A 172 3.94 9.01 -18.73
CA THR A 172 4.41 10.38 -18.53
C THR A 172 4.16 10.85 -17.09
N ALA A 173 4.90 11.87 -16.64
CA ALA A 173 4.71 12.45 -15.32
C ALA A 173 3.27 12.95 -15.10
N ASP A 174 2.73 13.71 -16.07
CA ASP A 174 1.37 14.24 -16.03
C ASP A 174 0.29 13.14 -15.91
N GLU A 175 0.45 12.04 -16.66
CA GLU A 175 -0.49 10.90 -16.59
C GLU A 175 -0.45 10.22 -15.23
N LEU A 176 0.74 9.96 -14.68
CA LEU A 176 0.88 9.28 -13.40
C LEU A 176 0.42 10.16 -12.24
N GLN A 177 0.74 11.45 -12.26
CA GLN A 177 0.24 12.44 -11.30
C GLN A 177 -1.31 12.52 -11.37
N THR A 178 -1.87 12.61 -12.57
CA THR A 178 -3.32 12.65 -12.80
C THR A 178 -4.02 11.36 -12.36
N LEU A 179 -3.45 10.20 -12.66
CA LEU A 179 -3.95 8.89 -12.23
C LEU A 179 -3.96 8.80 -10.70
N THR A 180 -2.81 9.10 -10.07
CA THR A 180 -2.65 9.07 -8.61
C THR A 180 -3.63 10.01 -7.91
N TYR A 181 -3.85 11.22 -8.46
CA TYR A 181 -4.82 12.17 -7.94
C TYR A 181 -6.27 11.69 -8.12
N LYS A 182 -6.65 11.17 -9.29
CA LYS A 182 -7.99 10.59 -9.53
C LYS A 182 -8.27 9.41 -8.60
N LEU A 183 -7.31 8.52 -8.39
CA LEU A 183 -7.43 7.39 -7.46
C LEU A 183 -7.70 7.88 -6.02
N CYS A 184 -7.14 9.01 -5.58
CA CYS A 184 -7.42 9.56 -4.24
C CYS A 184 -8.90 9.90 -3.99
N TYR A 185 -9.75 9.94 -5.02
CA TYR A 185 -11.21 10.12 -4.90
C TYR A 185 -12.01 8.81 -4.83
N THR A 186 -11.44 7.63 -5.09
CA THR A 186 -12.19 6.35 -5.09
C THR A 186 -12.34 5.72 -3.69
N PHE A 187 -11.99 6.45 -2.62
CA PHE A 187 -12.01 5.93 -1.26
C PHE A 187 -13.43 5.81 -0.68
N ALA A 188 -13.94 4.58 -0.59
CA ALA A 188 -15.33 4.29 -0.22
C ALA A 188 -15.81 4.81 1.17
N ARG A 189 -14.92 5.15 2.12
CA ARG A 189 -15.33 5.55 3.49
C ARG A 189 -15.72 7.03 3.63
N CYS A 190 -15.40 7.89 2.67
CA CYS A 190 -15.77 9.30 2.75
C CYS A 190 -15.92 9.96 1.38
N THR A 191 -16.81 10.97 1.31
CA THR A 191 -17.06 11.78 0.11
C THR A 191 -16.00 12.87 -0.10
N ARG A 192 -14.72 12.56 0.20
CA ARG A 192 -13.59 13.50 0.17
C ARG A 192 -12.34 12.80 -0.32
N SER A 193 -11.51 13.52 -1.07
CA SER A 193 -10.19 13.02 -1.46
C SER A 193 -9.31 12.74 -0.24
N VAL A 194 -8.68 11.56 -0.23
CA VAL A 194 -7.75 11.12 0.82
C VAL A 194 -6.31 11.52 0.51
N SER A 195 -5.47 11.54 1.53
CA SER A 195 -4.04 11.94 1.45
C SER A 195 -3.14 10.96 0.68
N MET A 196 -3.64 9.79 0.27
CA MET A 196 -2.86 8.69 -0.29
C MET A 196 -3.81 7.80 -1.12
N VAL A 197 -3.30 7.19 -2.19
CA VAL A 197 -4.04 6.23 -3.04
C VAL A 197 -4.80 5.19 -2.20
N PRO A 198 -6.09 4.94 -2.47
CA PRO A 198 -6.93 4.06 -1.65
C PRO A 198 -6.37 2.67 -1.44
N SER A 199 -5.74 2.04 -2.43
CA SER A 199 -5.13 0.72 -2.30
C SER A 199 -4.03 0.70 -1.22
N ALA A 200 -3.12 1.68 -1.20
CA ALA A 200 -2.13 1.81 -0.13
C ALA A 200 -2.78 2.10 1.24
N TYR A 201 -3.85 2.92 1.25
CA TYR A 201 -4.61 3.20 2.48
C TYR A 201 -5.34 1.95 3.01
N TYR A 202 -5.92 1.13 2.13
CA TYR A 202 -6.61 -0.11 2.45
C TYR A 202 -5.62 -1.15 2.97
N SER A 203 -4.43 -1.29 2.37
CA SER A 203 -3.37 -2.14 2.91
C SER A 203 -3.00 -1.76 4.36
N HIS A 204 -2.96 -0.47 4.70
CA HIS A 204 -2.75 -0.03 6.08
C HIS A 204 -3.93 -0.35 7.01
N LEU A 205 -5.19 -0.21 6.56
CA LEU A 205 -6.37 -0.63 7.32
C LEU A 205 -6.42 -2.15 7.55
N VAL A 206 -6.07 -2.93 6.53
CA VAL A 206 -5.96 -4.40 6.58
C VAL A 206 -4.87 -4.82 7.58
N ALA A 207 -3.67 -4.23 7.50
CA ALA A 207 -2.59 -4.49 8.46
C ALA A 207 -2.96 -4.08 9.89
N PHE A 208 -3.70 -2.99 10.07
CA PHE A 208 -4.22 -2.58 11.38
C PHE A 208 -5.30 -3.53 11.91
N ARG A 209 -6.20 -4.03 11.04
CA ARG A 209 -7.21 -5.04 11.41
C ARG A 209 -6.56 -6.36 11.81
N ALA A 210 -5.51 -6.77 11.11
CA ALA A 210 -4.71 -7.95 11.40
C ALA A 210 -3.92 -7.86 12.72
N ARG A 211 -3.77 -6.66 13.32
CA ARG A 211 -3.21 -6.47 14.68
C ARG A 211 -4.25 -6.57 15.81
N PHE A 212 -5.55 -6.63 15.50
CA PHE A 212 -6.58 -7.02 16.46
C PHE A 212 -6.74 -8.55 16.51
N PHE A 213 -6.45 -9.23 15.39
CA PHE A 213 -5.90 -10.59 15.47
C PHE A 213 -4.49 -10.51 16.12
N LEU A 214 -3.95 -11.62 16.62
CA LEU A 214 -2.87 -11.69 17.64
C LEU A 214 -3.23 -11.18 19.05
N LEU A 215 -4.25 -10.34 19.24
CA LEU A 215 -4.46 -9.66 20.52
C LEU A 215 -5.15 -10.50 21.61
N ASP A 216 -5.65 -11.71 21.29
CA ASP A 216 -6.32 -12.62 22.23
C ASP A 216 -5.39 -13.67 22.89
N GLY A 217 -4.10 -13.36 23.02
CA GLY A 217 -3.10 -14.27 23.62
C GLY A 217 -2.71 -14.01 25.08
N SER A 218 -3.22 -12.96 25.74
CA SER A 218 -2.53 -12.38 26.91
C SER A 218 -3.15 -12.58 28.30
N ASP A 219 -4.48 -12.60 28.48
CA ASP A 219 -5.07 -12.32 29.82
C ASP A 219 -6.03 -13.38 30.41
N THR A 220 -6.27 -14.53 29.76
CA THR A 220 -7.19 -15.57 30.28
C THR A 220 -6.67 -17.02 30.30
N ALA A 221 -5.45 -17.27 29.80
CA ALA A 221 -4.83 -18.59 29.91
C ALA A 221 -4.03 -18.71 31.22
N SER A 222 -4.67 -19.21 32.28
CA SER A 222 -3.99 -19.55 33.53
C SER A 222 -2.95 -20.64 33.30
N THR A 223 -1.68 -20.27 33.43
CA THR A 223 -0.52 -21.15 33.19
C THR A 223 -0.49 -22.34 34.15
N VAL A 224 -0.60 -23.55 33.60
CA VAL A 224 -0.09 -24.77 34.26
C VAL A 224 1.34 -24.96 33.77
N SER A 225 2.30 -24.86 34.68
CA SER A 225 3.73 -24.85 34.34
C SER A 225 4.24 -26.24 33.94
N GLY A 226 4.46 -26.45 32.64
CA GLY A 226 5.17 -27.61 32.08
C GLY A 226 6.27 -27.15 31.13
N VAL A 227 7.54 -27.38 31.50
CA VAL A 227 8.70 -26.99 30.69
C VAL A 227 8.74 -27.82 29.41
N SER A 228 8.58 -27.17 28.26
CA SER A 228 8.92 -27.74 26.95
C SER A 228 9.49 -26.64 26.05
N ASP A 229 10.73 -26.86 25.62
CA ASP A 229 11.48 -25.92 24.79
C ASP A 229 10.99 -26.06 23.34
N THR A 230 10.01 -25.24 22.97
CA THR A 230 9.48 -25.14 21.61
C THR A 230 9.29 -23.69 21.24
N SER A 231 9.85 -23.29 20.09
CA SER A 231 9.58 -21.99 19.49
C SER A 231 8.07 -21.82 19.33
N GLN A 232 7.51 -20.73 19.89
CA GLN A 232 6.09 -20.41 19.75
C GLN A 232 5.75 -20.17 18.28
N ASP A 233 5.32 -21.23 17.62
CA ASP A 233 4.79 -21.20 16.27
C ASP A 233 3.55 -20.29 16.30
N THR A 234 3.68 -19.10 15.71
CA THR A 234 2.73 -18.01 15.94
C THR A 234 1.48 -18.32 15.13
N ASP A 235 0.43 -18.81 15.79
CA ASP A 235 -0.71 -19.48 15.14
C ASP A 235 -1.24 -18.72 13.91
N THR A 236 -0.78 -19.15 12.74
CA THR A 236 -1.01 -18.42 11.48
C THR A 236 -2.44 -18.57 10.97
N ARG A 237 -3.23 -19.50 11.54
CA ARG A 237 -4.64 -19.70 11.22
C ARG A 237 -5.48 -18.45 11.47
N MET A 238 -5.04 -17.58 12.39
CA MET A 238 -5.74 -16.31 12.68
C MET A 238 -5.60 -15.26 11.56
N TYR A 239 -4.71 -15.45 10.57
CA TYR A 239 -4.62 -14.62 9.36
C TYR A 239 -5.48 -15.14 8.20
N ASP A 240 -5.94 -16.39 8.26
CA ASP A 240 -6.83 -16.98 7.27
C ASP A 240 -8.27 -16.54 7.53
N VAL A 241 -8.54 -15.30 7.12
CA VAL A 241 -9.89 -14.74 7.02
C VAL A 241 -10.77 -15.70 6.19
N HIS A 242 -11.98 -15.99 6.68
CA HIS A 242 -12.91 -16.94 6.05
C HIS A 242 -13.02 -16.71 4.53
N PRO A 243 -13.04 -17.76 3.67
CA PRO A 243 -12.96 -17.59 2.21
C PRO A 243 -13.94 -16.59 1.60
N ALA A 244 -15.20 -16.57 2.08
CA ALA A 244 -16.21 -15.60 1.64
C ALA A 244 -15.95 -14.14 2.05
N MET A 245 -15.07 -13.91 3.03
CA MET A 245 -14.60 -12.59 3.44
C MET A 245 -13.31 -12.16 2.72
N LYS A 246 -12.54 -13.07 2.09
CA LYS A 246 -11.32 -12.69 1.35
C LYS A 246 -11.60 -11.79 0.15
N SER A 247 -12.74 -11.96 -0.51
CA SER A 247 -13.25 -11.11 -1.60
C SER A 247 -14.07 -9.91 -1.11
N ALA A 248 -14.29 -9.76 0.20
CA ALA A 248 -15.07 -8.66 0.78
C ALA A 248 -14.16 -7.59 1.39
N MET A 249 -14.61 -6.34 1.36
CA MET A 249 -13.89 -5.21 1.97
C MET A 249 -14.12 -5.14 3.49
N TYR A 250 -13.83 -6.21 4.24
CA TYR A 250 -14.08 -6.33 5.70
C TYR A 250 -13.27 -5.36 6.60
N PHE A 251 -12.38 -4.58 5.98
CA PHE A 251 -11.45 -3.62 6.58
C PHE A 251 -11.89 -2.15 6.42
N VAL A 252 -13.07 -1.91 5.80
CA VAL A 252 -13.66 -0.60 5.48
C VAL A 252 -14.69 -0.18 6.54
#